data_AF-G7PVK8-F1
#
_entry.id   AF-G7PVK8-F1
#
_cell.length_a   1.000
_cell.length_b   1.000
_cell.length_c   1.000
_cell.angle_alpha   90.00
_cell.angle_beta   90.00
_cell.angle_gamma   90.00
#
_symmetry.space_group_name_H-M   'P 1'
#
loop_
_entity.id
_entity.type
_entity.pdbx_description
1 polymer ?
#
loop_
_entity_poly.entity_id
_entity_poly.type
_entity_poly.pdbx_seq_one_letter_code
_entity_poly.pdbx_strand_id
1 'polypeptide(L)'
;WFLDQVTDIKEKLKLSKKVWSALPYTICKDESVTAGTSNEEECWNGHSKARYLPEIMNDGLTNQINNPEVDVDITRPDTFIRQQIMALRVMTNKLKNAYNGNDVNFQDTSDESSGSGSGSGCMDDVCPTEFEFVTTEAPPVDPDRR
;
A
#
# COMPACT_ATOMS: atom_id res chain seq x y z
N TRP A 1 15.98 16.04 -22.41
CA TRP A 1 16.45 15.76 -21.04
C TRP A 1 15.33 15.91 -20.00
N PHE A 2 14.82 17.11 -19.70
CA PHE A 2 13.75 17.27 -18.70
C PHE A 2 12.44 16.54 -19.05
N LEU A 3 11.97 16.65 -20.31
CA LEU A 3 10.77 15.94 -20.78
C LEU A 3 10.90 14.42 -20.74
N ASP A 4 12.11 13.90 -20.90
CA ASP A 4 12.39 12.46 -20.88
C ASP A 4 12.22 11.89 -19.46
N GLN A 5 12.78 12.59 -18.46
CA GLN A 5 12.61 12.25 -17.04
C GLN A 5 11.15 12.31 -16.57
N VAL A 6 10.41 13.35 -16.96
CA VAL A 6 8.99 13.48 -16.61
C VAL A 6 8.17 12.34 -17.23
N THR A 7 8.52 11.93 -18.45
CA THR A 7 7.84 10.83 -19.14
C THR A 7 8.15 9.49 -18.46
N ASP A 8 9.42 9.22 -18.10
CA ASP A 8 9.80 8.01 -17.37
C ASP A 8 9.07 7.89 -16.02
N ILE A 9 9.03 8.98 -15.24
CA ILE A 9 8.30 9.01 -13.96
C ILE A 9 6.81 8.72 -14.17
N LYS A 10 6.19 9.33 -15.20
CA LYS A 10 4.78 9.11 -15.51
C LYS A 10 4.49 7.65 -15.86
N GLU A 11 5.34 7.01 -16.65
CA GLU A 11 5.17 5.59 -17.00
C GLU A 11 5.35 4.69 -15.77
N LYS A 12 6.36 4.94 -14.93
CA LYS A 12 6.55 4.20 -13.67
C LYS A 12 5.36 4.34 -12.74
N LEU A 13 4.82 5.55 -12.57
CA LEU A 13 3.63 5.78 -11.74
C LEU A 13 2.39 5.04 -12.26
N LYS A 14 2.23 4.92 -13.58
CA LYS A 14 1.14 4.12 -14.17
C LYS A 14 1.25 2.66 -13.78
N LEU A 15 2.45 2.09 -13.83
CA LEU A 15 2.71 0.71 -13.41
C LEU A 15 2.43 0.52 -11.91
N SER A 16 2.77 1.50 -11.08
CA SER A 16 2.58 1.44 -9.63
C SER A 16 1.12 1.53 -9.17
N LYS A 17 0.18 1.99 -10.00
CA LYS A 17 -1.21 2.31 -9.61
C LYS A 17 -1.97 1.13 -8.98
N LYS A 18 -1.67 -0.10 -9.38
CA LYS A 18 -2.37 -1.32 -8.93
C LYS A 18 -1.54 -2.22 -8.03
N VAL A 19 -0.37 -1.78 -7.57
CA VAL A 19 0.58 -2.64 -6.83
C VAL A 19 -0.07 -3.35 -5.65
N TRP A 20 -0.85 -2.65 -4.82
CA TRP A 20 -1.45 -3.25 -3.63
C TRP A 20 -2.56 -4.27 -3.95
N SER A 21 -3.46 -3.96 -4.89
CA SER A 21 -4.51 -4.90 -5.35
C SER A 21 -3.93 -6.06 -6.16
N ALA A 22 -2.81 -5.84 -6.85
CA ALA A 22 -2.18 -6.88 -7.67
C ALA A 22 -1.30 -7.82 -6.83
N LEU A 23 -0.94 -7.44 -5.60
CA LEU A 23 0.02 -8.16 -4.78
C LEU A 23 -0.33 -9.66 -4.61
N PRO A 24 -1.57 -10.04 -4.24
CA PRO A 24 -1.93 -11.45 -4.11
C PRO A 24 -1.73 -12.22 -5.42
N TYR A 25 -2.15 -11.64 -6.55
CA TYR A 25 -1.98 -12.25 -7.86
C TYR A 25 -0.51 -12.38 -8.25
N THR A 26 0.34 -11.41 -7.93
CA THR A 26 1.77 -11.50 -8.24
C THR A 26 2.48 -12.61 -7.47
N ILE A 27 2.09 -12.83 -6.21
CA ILE A 27 2.62 -13.91 -5.37
C ILE A 27 2.09 -15.26 -5.84
N CYS A 28 0.78 -15.36 -6.10
CA CYS A 28 0.13 -16.61 -6.50
C CYS A 28 0.37 -17.01 -7.97
N LYS A 29 0.94 -16.12 -8.79
CA LYS A 29 1.27 -16.44 -10.19
C LYS A 29 2.49 -17.39 -10.30
N ASP A 30 3.34 -17.42 -9.29
CA ASP A 30 4.51 -18.30 -9.29
C ASP A 30 4.06 -19.77 -9.20
N GLU A 31 4.53 -20.62 -10.12
CA GLU A 31 4.24 -22.06 -10.15
C GLU A 31 4.81 -22.81 -8.94
N SER A 32 5.72 -22.19 -8.19
CA SER A 32 6.17 -22.72 -6.90
C SER A 32 5.10 -22.59 -5.80
N VAL A 33 4.12 -21.70 -5.98
CA VAL A 33 3.06 -21.42 -5.00
C VAL A 33 1.73 -22.01 -5.43
N THR A 34 1.44 -22.09 -6.74
CA THR A 34 0.18 -22.63 -7.26
C THR A 34 0.39 -23.72 -8.29
N ALA A 35 -0.63 -24.57 -8.49
CA ALA A 35 -0.59 -25.67 -9.46
C ALA A 35 -0.64 -25.21 -10.95
N GLY A 36 -0.48 -23.90 -11.22
CA GLY A 36 -0.68 -23.30 -12.53
C GLY A 36 -2.14 -23.25 -12.96
N THR A 37 -2.44 -22.55 -14.07
CA THR A 37 -3.80 -22.34 -14.57
C THR A 37 -4.36 -23.51 -15.39
N SER A 38 -3.57 -24.56 -15.63
CA SER A 38 -3.94 -25.67 -16.52
C SER A 38 -4.75 -26.77 -15.85
N ASN A 39 -4.73 -26.85 -14.51
CA ASN A 39 -5.25 -27.99 -13.75
C ASN A 39 -6.20 -27.57 -12.61
N GLU A 40 -7.19 -26.71 -12.90
CA GLU A 40 -8.16 -26.24 -11.89
C GLU A 40 -8.98 -27.37 -11.25
N GLU A 41 -9.19 -28.50 -11.96
CA GLU A 41 -9.90 -29.67 -11.41
C GLU A 41 -9.03 -30.50 -10.47
N GLU A 42 -7.71 -30.33 -10.54
CA GLU A 42 -6.71 -31.19 -9.93
C GLU A 42 -5.77 -30.42 -8.99
N CYS A 43 -6.19 -29.24 -8.53
CA CYS A 43 -5.46 -28.45 -7.54
C CYS A 43 -5.79 -28.89 -6.09
N TRP A 44 -4.94 -28.55 -5.14
CA TRP A 44 -5.23 -28.71 -3.72
C TRP A 44 -6.08 -27.53 -3.24
N ASN A 45 -7.27 -27.80 -2.72
CA ASN A 45 -8.21 -26.76 -2.28
C ASN A 45 -8.25 -26.54 -0.75
N GLY A 46 -7.28 -27.08 0.00
CA GLY A 46 -7.26 -27.06 1.47
C GLY A 46 -7.75 -28.35 2.12
N HIS A 47 -8.54 -29.17 1.43
CA HIS A 47 -9.08 -30.43 1.95
C HIS A 47 -8.74 -31.65 1.10
N SER A 48 -8.81 -31.52 -0.23
CA SER A 48 -8.54 -32.61 -1.15
C SER A 48 -8.01 -32.09 -2.49
N LYS A 49 -7.61 -33.03 -3.37
CA LYS A 49 -7.29 -32.72 -4.76
C LYS A 49 -8.60 -32.58 -5.54
N ALA A 50 -9.10 -31.35 -5.65
CA ALA A 50 -10.34 -31.01 -6.30
C ALA A 50 -10.40 -29.50 -6.55
N ARG A 51 -11.36 -29.05 -7.36
CA ARG A 51 -11.56 -27.63 -7.63
C ARG A 51 -11.85 -26.82 -6.35
N TYR A 52 -11.33 -25.60 -6.31
CA TYR A 52 -11.73 -24.58 -5.33
C TYR A 52 -13.06 -23.94 -5.77
N LEU A 53 -14.07 -23.99 -4.89
CA LEU A 53 -15.42 -23.51 -5.16
C LEU A 53 -15.72 -22.10 -4.66
N PRO A 54 -15.19 -21.64 -3.49
CA PRO A 54 -15.49 -20.30 -3.02
C PRO A 54 -15.03 -19.21 -3.98
N GLU A 55 -15.76 -18.10 -4.02
CA GLU A 55 -15.37 -16.94 -4.82
C GLU A 55 -14.18 -16.21 -4.18
N ILE A 56 -13.41 -15.51 -5.01
CA ILE A 56 -12.29 -14.69 -4.56
C ILE A 56 -12.85 -13.45 -3.84
N MET A 57 -12.38 -13.20 -2.62
CA MET A 57 -12.76 -12.01 -1.85
C MET A 57 -12.26 -10.73 -2.53
N ASN A 58 -13.06 -9.67 -2.44
CA ASN A 58 -12.67 -8.35 -2.96
C ASN A 58 -11.53 -7.71 -2.15
N ASP A 59 -10.81 -6.80 -2.78
CA ASP A 59 -9.70 -6.07 -2.16
C ASP A 59 -10.10 -5.27 -0.92
N GLY A 60 -9.19 -5.16 0.05
CA GLY A 60 -9.34 -4.28 1.22
C GLY A 60 -9.96 -4.96 2.44
N LEU A 61 -9.61 -4.44 3.62
CA LEU A 61 -9.91 -5.06 4.92
C LEU A 61 -11.40 -5.35 5.15
N THR A 62 -12.27 -4.42 4.78
CA THR A 62 -13.73 -4.55 5.01
C THR A 62 -14.36 -5.71 4.25
N ASN A 63 -13.76 -6.12 3.13
CA ASN A 63 -14.26 -7.20 2.30
C ASN A 63 -13.81 -8.58 2.78
N GLN A 64 -12.98 -8.65 3.82
CA GLN A 64 -12.42 -9.89 4.36
C GLN A 64 -13.25 -10.50 5.49
N ILE A 65 -14.32 -9.84 5.93
CA ILE A 65 -15.20 -10.35 7.01
C ILE A 65 -15.82 -11.72 6.69
N ASN A 66 -16.04 -12.01 5.40
CA ASN A 66 -16.62 -13.28 4.95
C ASN A 66 -15.57 -14.18 4.26
N ASN A 67 -14.28 -13.97 4.51
CA ASN A 67 -13.23 -14.79 3.91
C ASN A 67 -13.31 -16.22 4.48
N PRO A 68 -13.53 -17.25 3.65
CA PRO A 68 -13.67 -18.63 4.13
C PRO A 68 -12.35 -19.23 4.65
N GLU A 69 -11.21 -18.68 4.22
CA GLU A 69 -9.88 -19.25 4.50
C GLU A 69 -9.24 -18.68 5.77
N VAL A 70 -9.60 -17.45 6.15
CA VAL A 70 -8.99 -16.76 7.29
C VAL A 70 -9.97 -15.83 7.96
N ASP A 71 -10.08 -15.95 9.29
CA ASP A 71 -10.85 -15.02 10.12
C ASP A 71 -10.07 -13.72 10.31
N VAL A 72 -10.68 -12.59 9.99
CA VAL A 72 -10.04 -11.26 10.00
C VAL A 72 -10.84 -10.30 10.85
N ASP A 73 -10.21 -9.78 11.92
CA ASP A 73 -10.79 -8.70 12.73
C ASP A 73 -10.74 -7.36 12.00
N ILE A 74 -11.80 -7.05 11.26
CA ILE A 74 -11.93 -5.79 10.51
C ILE A 74 -12.04 -4.55 11.42
N THR A 75 -12.29 -4.72 12.72
CA THR A 75 -12.50 -3.60 13.66
C THR A 75 -11.19 -3.02 14.16
N ARG A 76 -10.07 -3.73 13.96
CA ARG A 76 -8.73 -3.33 14.40
C ARG A 76 -7.80 -3.18 13.20
N PRO A 77 -7.98 -2.13 12.37
CA PRO A 77 -7.07 -1.86 11.27
C PRO A 77 -5.68 -1.51 11.78
N ASP A 78 -4.66 -1.90 11.02
CA ASP A 78 -3.27 -1.59 11.33
C ASP A 78 -3.03 -0.07 11.38
N THR A 79 -2.47 0.42 12.49
CA THR A 79 -2.25 1.84 12.74
C THR A 79 -1.16 2.42 11.85
N PHE A 80 -0.13 1.64 11.53
CA PHE A 80 0.97 2.07 10.66
C PHE A 80 0.47 2.23 9.21
N ILE A 81 -0.29 1.27 8.70
CA ILE A 81 -0.92 1.38 7.38
C ILE A 81 -1.84 2.61 7.31
N ARG A 82 -2.61 2.87 8.37
CA ARG A 82 -3.47 4.05 8.45
C ARG A 82 -2.68 5.36 8.43
N GLN A 83 -1.51 5.42 9.09
CA GLN A 83 -0.61 6.57 9.02
C GLN A 83 -0.10 6.80 7.60
N GLN A 84 0.33 5.75 6.91
CA GLN A 84 0.80 5.85 5.52
C GLN A 84 -0.31 6.31 4.57
N ILE A 85 -1.55 5.85 4.76
CA ILE A 85 -2.71 6.33 4.00
C ILE A 85 -2.93 7.83 4.22
N MET A 86 -2.82 8.31 5.46
CA MET A 86 -2.97 9.74 5.77
C MET A 86 -1.86 10.57 5.14
N ALA A 87 -0.61 10.11 5.21
CA ALA A 87 0.52 10.77 4.55
C ALA A 87 0.30 10.88 3.02
N LEU A 88 -0.16 9.80 2.38
CA LEU A 88 -0.49 9.81 0.96
C LEU A 88 -1.63 10.79 0.62
N ARG A 89 -2.66 10.90 1.49
CA ARG A 89 -3.75 11.86 1.31
C ARG A 89 -3.25 13.31 1.40
N VAL A 90 -2.41 13.62 2.39
CA VAL A 90 -1.80 14.94 2.55
C VAL A 90 -0.98 15.30 1.32
N MET A 91 -0.10 14.40 0.87
CA MET A 91 0.70 14.64 -0.34
C MET A 91 -0.16 14.79 -1.60
N THR A 92 -1.23 14.00 -1.72
CA THR A 92 -2.17 14.13 -2.85
C THR A 92 -2.85 15.50 -2.86
N ASN A 93 -3.25 16.02 -1.70
CA ASN A 93 -3.83 17.36 -1.59
C ASN A 93 -2.80 18.45 -1.93
N LYS A 94 -1.56 18.33 -1.46
CA LYS A 94 -0.47 19.24 -1.84
C LYS A 94 -0.25 19.24 -3.37
N LEU A 95 -0.22 18.08 -4.01
CA LEU A 95 -0.10 17.96 -5.47
C LEU A 95 -1.28 18.59 -6.22
N LYS A 96 -2.51 18.41 -5.72
CA LYS A 96 -3.70 19.06 -6.28
C LYS A 96 -3.63 20.59 -6.16
N ASN A 97 -3.19 21.10 -5.02
CA ASN A 97 -3.02 22.53 -4.79
C ASN A 97 -1.96 23.11 -5.72
N ALA A 98 -0.79 22.47 -5.84
CA ALA A 98 0.26 22.87 -6.78
C ALA A 98 -0.27 22.92 -8.23
N TYR A 99 -1.04 21.91 -8.64
CA TYR A 99 -1.63 21.86 -9.98
C TYR A 99 -2.60 23.03 -10.24
N ASN A 100 -3.35 23.44 -9.22
CA ASN A 100 -4.29 24.56 -9.30
C ASN A 100 -3.62 25.94 -9.09
N GLY A 101 -2.31 25.98 -8.80
CA GLY A 101 -1.58 27.22 -8.52
C GLY A 101 -1.75 27.78 -7.09
N ASN A 102 -2.29 26.97 -6.17
CA ASN A 102 -2.44 27.34 -4.76
C ASN A 102 -1.15 27.05 -3.97
N ASP A 103 -0.92 27.78 -2.88
CA ASP A 103 0.20 27.51 -1.98
C ASP A 103 0.08 26.12 -1.35
N VAL A 104 1.15 25.33 -1.46
CA VAL A 104 1.26 23.96 -0.94
C VAL A 104 1.81 23.90 0.48
N ASN A 105 2.37 25.02 0.96
CA ASN A 105 2.97 25.14 2.28
C ASN A 105 2.07 25.85 3.28
N PHE A 106 0.94 26.40 2.84
CA PHE A 106 -0.05 26.94 3.76
C PHE A 106 -0.64 25.77 4.56
N GLN A 107 -0.21 25.70 5.81
CA GLN A 107 -0.79 24.84 6.82
C GLN A 107 -2.30 24.98 6.77
N ASP A 108 -2.96 23.84 6.87
CA ASP A 108 -4.38 23.64 7.11
C ASP A 108 -4.88 24.66 8.16
N THR A 109 -5.21 25.88 7.74
CA THR A 109 -5.93 26.84 8.58
C THR A 109 -7.33 26.31 8.63
N SER A 110 -7.55 25.52 9.68
CA SER A 110 -8.77 25.41 10.49
C SER A 110 -10.07 25.31 9.71
N ASP A 111 -10.78 24.20 9.89
CA ASP A 111 -12.18 24.26 10.34
C ASP A 111 -12.68 22.90 10.89
N GLU A 112 -12.89 22.91 12.21
CA GLU A 112 -13.99 22.30 12.97
C GLU A 112 -14.13 20.77 13.14
N SER A 113 -13.48 20.22 14.18
CA SER A 113 -14.17 19.28 15.08
C SER A 113 -13.63 19.43 16.50
N SER A 114 -14.38 20.19 17.30
CA SER A 114 -14.26 20.22 18.76
C SER A 114 -14.46 18.82 19.32
N GLY A 115 -13.40 18.24 19.88
CA GLY A 115 -13.43 17.01 20.67
C GLY A 115 -12.38 17.08 21.77
N SER A 116 -12.79 17.50 22.96
CA SER A 116 -11.97 17.55 24.17
C SER A 116 -11.33 16.18 24.50
N GLY A 117 -10.06 16.16 24.91
CA GLY A 117 -9.43 14.95 25.44
C GLY A 117 -7.94 15.05 25.76
N SER A 118 -7.64 15.55 26.96
CA SER A 118 -6.51 15.25 27.87
C SER A 118 -5.06 15.21 27.34
N GLY A 119 -4.22 16.03 27.97
CA GLY A 119 -2.79 16.07 27.77
C GLY A 119 -2.04 14.83 28.28
N SER A 120 -0.96 14.52 27.56
CA SER A 120 0.24 13.88 28.08
C SER A 120 1.42 14.49 27.32
N GLY A 121 2.29 15.20 28.04
CA GLY A 121 3.38 15.99 27.48
C GLY A 121 4.34 15.16 26.64
N CYS A 122 4.59 15.62 25.42
CA CYS A 122 5.82 15.32 24.69
C CYS A 122 6.86 16.35 25.13
N MET A 123 7.87 15.87 25.87
CA MET A 123 9.11 16.58 26.09
C MET A 123 9.89 16.61 24.77
N ASP A 124 10.39 17.80 24.46
CA ASP A 124 11.42 18.22 23.50
C ASP A 124 11.89 17.24 22.40
N ASP A 125 11.88 17.80 21.18
CA ASP A 125 12.51 17.34 19.95
C ASP A 125 11.99 16.02 19.34
N VAL A 126 11.41 16.15 18.14
CA VAL A 126 10.90 15.11 17.21
C VAL A 126 9.36 15.03 17.12
N CYS A 127 8.77 16.12 16.62
CA CYS A 127 7.73 15.99 15.59
C CYS A 127 8.43 16.18 14.24
N PRO A 128 8.76 15.11 13.49
CA PRO A 128 9.27 15.31 12.15
C PRO A 128 8.10 15.73 11.28
N THR A 129 8.02 17.04 11.04
CA THR A 129 7.31 17.59 9.86
C THR A 129 8.17 17.41 8.59
N GLU A 130 9.27 16.67 8.69
CA GLU A 130 10.21 16.38 7.63
C GLU A 130 10.39 14.87 7.57
N PHE A 131 9.85 14.25 6.53
CA PHE A 131 10.08 12.85 6.22
C PHE A 131 11.57 12.67 5.90
N GLU A 132 12.35 12.05 6.80
CA GLU A 132 13.63 11.48 6.39
C GLU A 132 13.34 10.29 5.45
N PHE A 133 13.70 10.48 4.18
CA PHE A 133 13.62 9.43 3.17
C PHE A 133 14.73 8.42 3.47
N VAL A 134 14.42 7.33 4.15
CA VAL A 134 15.35 6.19 4.24
C VAL A 134 15.40 5.54 2.87
N THR A 135 16.42 5.90 2.08
CA THR A 135 16.79 5.17 0.87
C THR A 135 17.21 3.76 1.26
N THR A 136 16.46 2.75 0.81
CA THR A 136 16.95 1.38 0.78
C THR A 136 18.07 1.31 -0.26
N GLU A 137 19.33 1.31 0.18
CA GLU A 137 20.44 0.96 -0.69
C GLU A 137 20.33 -0.52 -1.06
N ALA A 138 20.36 -0.82 -2.36
CA ALA A 138 20.44 -2.19 -2.85
C ALA A 138 21.81 -2.78 -2.46
N PRO A 139 21.88 -4.05 -2.02
CA PRO A 139 23.14 -4.67 -1.67
C PRO A 139 24.08 -4.71 -2.89
N PRO A 140 25.40 -4.50 -2.70
CA PRO A 140 26.36 -4.52 -3.79
C PRO A 140 26.36 -5.89 -4.47
N VAL A 141 26.26 -5.88 -5.80
CA VAL A 141 26.45 -7.07 -6.63
C VAL A 141 27.93 -7.45 -6.57
N ASP A 142 28.22 -8.59 -5.96
CA ASP A 142 29.56 -9.18 -5.94
C ASP A 142 29.90 -9.74 -7.34
N PRO A 143 30.92 -9.22 -8.04
CA PRO A 143 31.29 -9.67 -9.37
C PRO A 143 32.04 -11.01 -9.41
N ASP A 144 32.34 -11.65 -8.27
CA ASP A 144 33.19 -12.87 -8.23
C ASP A 144 32.45 -14.20 -8.02
N ARG A 145 31.12 -14.24 -8.20
CA ARG A 145 30.39 -15.52 -8.22
C ARG A 145 30.13 -15.99 -9.65
N ARG A 146 31.16 -16.55 -10.28
CA ARG A 146 31.05 -17.38 -11.50
C ARG A 146 30.87 -18.85 -11.15
#